data_AF-A0A2V7BAS8-F1
#
_entry.id   AF-A0A2V7BAS8-F1
#
_cell.length_a   1.000
_cell.length_b   1.000
_cell.length_c   1.000
_cell.angle_alpha   90.00
_cell.angle_beta   90.00
_cell.angle_gamma   90.00
#
_symmetry.space_group_name_H-M   'P 1'
#
loop_
_entity.id
_entity.type
_entity.pdbx_description
1 polymer ?
#
loop_
_entity_poly.entity_id
_entity_poly.type
_entity_poly.pdbx_seq_one_letter_code
_entity_poly.pdbx_strand_id
1 'polypeptide(L)'
;MAKGDVAPALLPSTLRPPRAVPRRRHPHHHRRRVRGRPRGRALHRGAPGLFAELLRAEGRRAPGVAASEGCPRRLGGALVGPRGQRRALDPGGGGLAHPGADPRVAPSLATAIASSSTFLLVLAYDGTDYRGWQIQPDARTVQGVLRDAARRLAADARVTGASRTDAGVHALRQVASLTLSRELTPRVVVRALNATLPRDVRVREAREARHEFDARRAALGKRYAYLIDNGAVPNPLLSRYAWHVPGALDVGAMRRALAPLRGRHDFGAFCAAPGRAKDPMCDVRALHVVRRRDRVAVLLSADRFLHHMARNLVGSAVAVGRGSREPDWLRAVLDSRDRRLAGATAPAQGLTLVRVRYPR
;
A
#
# COMPACT_ATOMS: atom_id res chain seq x y z
N MET A 1 -27.52 -63.55 -15.92
CA MET A 1 -26.31 -62.71 -16.04
C MET A 1 -26.71 -61.32 -15.52
N ALA A 2 -26.49 -60.97 -14.24
CA ALA A 2 -25.22 -60.54 -13.62
C ALA A 2 -24.70 -59.23 -14.23
N LYS A 3 -24.46 -58.12 -13.51
CA LYS A 3 -24.71 -57.58 -12.15
C LYS A 3 -24.76 -56.04 -12.34
N GLY A 4 -25.46 -55.17 -11.62
CA GLY A 4 -26.25 -55.23 -10.39
C GLY A 4 -26.47 -53.78 -9.93
N ASP A 5 -27.72 -53.32 -9.91
CA ASP A 5 -28.10 -51.98 -9.45
C ASP A 5 -27.91 -51.82 -7.93
N VAL A 6 -27.49 -50.62 -7.49
CA VAL A 6 -27.64 -50.18 -6.09
C VAL A 6 -28.00 -48.69 -6.04
N ALA A 7 -29.09 -48.39 -5.33
CA ALA A 7 -29.54 -47.07 -4.89
C ALA A 7 -30.36 -47.27 -3.58
N PRO A 8 -30.72 -46.22 -2.81
CA PRO A 8 -30.00 -44.98 -2.49
C PRO A 8 -30.07 -44.58 -0.98
N ALA A 9 -29.02 -43.96 -0.42
CA ALA A 9 -29.01 -43.06 0.76
C ALA A 9 -27.57 -42.54 0.95
N LEU A 10 -27.24 -41.32 1.37
CA LEU A 10 -27.77 -40.49 2.45
C LEU A 10 -27.62 -38.99 2.09
N LEU A 11 -28.71 -38.22 2.13
CA LEU A 11 -28.67 -36.75 2.18
C LEU A 11 -29.71 -36.27 3.21
N PRO A 12 -29.36 -35.37 4.15
CA PRO A 12 -30.29 -34.92 5.19
C PRO A 12 -31.45 -34.10 4.62
N SER A 13 -32.61 -34.24 5.24
CA SER A 13 -33.91 -33.68 4.80
C SER A 13 -33.99 -32.14 4.78
N THR A 14 -33.01 -31.45 5.38
CA THR A 14 -32.96 -29.99 5.51
C THR A 14 -32.57 -29.23 4.24
N LEU A 15 -32.18 -29.93 3.17
CA LEU A 15 -31.73 -29.34 1.89
C LEU A 15 -32.73 -29.48 0.73
N ARG A 16 -33.97 -29.91 0.98
CA ARG A 16 -35.02 -29.93 -0.06
C ARG A 16 -35.75 -28.58 -0.14
N PRO A 17 -35.80 -27.91 -1.31
CA PRO A 17 -36.63 -26.72 -1.48
C PRO A 17 -38.12 -27.08 -1.41
N PRO A 18 -38.99 -26.19 -0.89
CA PRO A 18 -40.43 -26.47 -0.81
C PRO A 18 -41.05 -26.61 -2.21
N ARG A 19 -41.90 -27.63 -2.39
CA ARG A 19 -42.65 -27.85 -3.63
C ARG A 19 -43.60 -26.69 -3.91
N ALA A 20 -43.70 -26.28 -5.17
CA ALA A 20 -44.64 -25.25 -5.60
C ALA A 20 -46.09 -25.72 -5.43
N VAL A 21 -46.93 -24.88 -4.82
CA VAL A 21 -48.37 -25.08 -4.65
C VAL A 21 -49.10 -24.45 -5.84
N PRO A 22 -50.12 -25.10 -6.45
CA PRO A 22 -50.74 -24.62 -7.67
C PRO A 22 -51.63 -23.37 -7.47
N ARG A 23 -51.71 -22.54 -8.51
CA ARG A 23 -52.52 -21.31 -8.55
C ARG A 23 -54.03 -21.63 -8.53
N ARG A 24 -54.80 -20.96 -7.67
CA ARG A 24 -56.26 -20.76 -7.84
C ARG A 24 -56.58 -19.27 -8.02
N ARG A 25 -57.66 -18.97 -8.75
CA ARG A 25 -58.06 -17.61 -9.20
C ARG A 25 -58.97 -16.89 -8.17
N HIS A 26 -59.15 -15.58 -8.38
CA HIS A 26 -59.88 -14.60 -7.55
C HIS A 26 -61.40 -14.84 -7.42
N PRO A 27 -62.12 -14.06 -6.57
CA PRO A 27 -62.69 -12.79 -7.04
C PRO A 27 -62.45 -11.54 -6.15
N HIS A 28 -62.96 -10.41 -6.65
CA HIS A 28 -62.93 -9.01 -6.15
C HIS A 28 -63.67 -8.84 -4.79
N HIS A 29 -63.65 -7.73 -4.04
CA HIS A 29 -63.28 -6.31 -4.26
C HIS A 29 -62.37 -5.82 -3.07
N HIS A 30 -62.11 -4.54 -2.72
CA HIS A 30 -62.66 -3.20 -3.05
C HIS A 30 -61.52 -2.13 -3.07
N ARG A 31 -61.80 -0.85 -2.72
CA ARG A 31 -60.82 0.26 -2.66
C ARG A 31 -60.65 0.81 -1.24
N ARG A 32 -59.42 1.15 -0.84
CA ARG A 32 -59.12 2.42 -0.13
C ARG A 32 -57.68 2.85 -0.36
N ARG A 33 -57.48 4.07 -0.86
CA ARG A 33 -56.16 4.71 -0.95
C ARG A 33 -55.77 5.26 0.43
N VAL A 34 -54.58 4.93 0.92
CA VAL A 34 -53.91 5.70 1.98
C VAL A 34 -52.49 6.02 1.50
N ARG A 35 -52.17 7.30 1.40
CA ARG A 35 -50.80 7.77 1.16
C ARG A 35 -50.01 7.61 2.45
N GLY A 36 -48.94 6.81 2.44
CA GLY A 36 -48.01 6.69 3.56
C GLY A 36 -46.63 6.27 3.08
N ARG A 37 -45.62 7.13 3.27
CA ARG A 37 -44.20 6.80 2.97
C ARG A 37 -43.73 5.69 3.92
N PRO A 38 -43.24 4.53 3.44
CA PRO A 38 -42.44 3.66 4.28
C PRO A 38 -41.05 4.30 4.47
N ARG A 39 -40.69 4.61 5.72
CA ARG A 39 -39.31 4.97 6.08
C ARG A 39 -38.41 3.77 5.79
N GLY A 40 -37.51 3.90 4.81
CA GLY A 40 -36.53 2.86 4.51
C GLY A 40 -35.62 2.62 5.72
N ARG A 41 -35.79 1.47 6.39
CA ARG A 41 -34.78 0.96 7.33
C ARG A 41 -33.51 0.63 6.54
N ALA A 42 -32.52 1.51 6.61
CA ALA A 42 -31.20 1.28 6.06
C ALA A 42 -30.50 0.15 6.84
N LEU A 43 -30.66 -1.09 6.38
CA LEU A 43 -29.73 -2.16 6.71
C LEU A 43 -28.36 -1.86 6.08
N HIS A 44 -27.30 -2.38 6.71
CA HIS A 44 -25.90 -2.30 6.29
C HIS A 44 -25.19 -0.95 6.42
N ARG A 45 -24.84 -0.59 7.67
CA ARG A 45 -23.45 -0.16 7.91
C ARG A 45 -22.58 -1.41 8.08
N GLY A 46 -21.95 -1.85 7.00
CA GLY A 46 -20.98 -2.94 7.04
C GLY A 46 -19.81 -2.59 7.97
N ALA A 47 -19.38 -3.56 8.79
CA ALA A 47 -18.23 -3.39 9.66
C ALA A 47 -16.97 -3.05 8.83
N PRO A 48 -16.07 -2.17 9.34
CA PRO A 48 -14.80 -1.90 8.65
C PRO A 48 -13.99 -3.20 8.56
N GLY A 49 -13.75 -3.67 7.33
CA GLY A 49 -12.93 -4.85 7.11
C GLY A 49 -11.49 -4.64 7.60
N LEU A 50 -10.76 -5.75 7.84
CA LEU A 50 -9.41 -5.74 8.40
C LEU A 50 -8.49 -4.70 7.73
N PHE A 51 -8.49 -4.61 6.39
CA PHE A 51 -7.72 -3.61 5.65
C PHE A 51 -8.06 -2.14 5.98
N ALA A 52 -9.30 -1.82 6.32
CA ALA A 52 -9.67 -0.48 6.78
C ALA A 52 -9.08 -0.18 8.17
N GLU A 53 -8.93 -1.17 9.04
CA GLU A 53 -8.22 -1.03 10.32
C GLU A 53 -6.71 -0.93 10.14
N LEU A 54 -6.12 -1.71 9.21
CA LEU A 54 -4.69 -1.61 8.84
C LEU A 54 -4.33 -0.19 8.35
N LEU A 55 -5.26 0.51 7.69
CA LEU A 55 -5.11 1.89 7.26
C LEU A 55 -5.32 2.92 8.39
N ARG A 56 -6.16 2.62 9.38
CA ARG A 56 -6.47 3.50 10.54
C ARG A 56 -5.46 3.42 11.68
N ALA A 57 -4.59 2.41 11.73
CA ALA A 57 -3.53 2.28 12.72
C ALA A 57 -2.42 3.33 12.51
N GLU A 58 -2.72 4.59 12.84
CA GLU A 58 -1.82 5.73 12.72
C GLU A 58 -1.33 6.22 14.10
N GLY A 59 0.00 6.25 14.30
CA GLY A 59 0.63 6.99 15.41
C GLY A 59 0.82 6.22 16.71
N ARG A 60 1.49 6.86 17.68
CA ARG A 60 1.89 6.28 18.98
C ARG A 60 0.74 6.11 19.99
N ARG A 61 -0.53 6.29 19.60
CA ARG A 61 -1.69 6.31 20.53
C ARG A 61 -2.91 5.59 19.95
N ALA A 62 -3.24 4.42 20.52
CA ALA A 62 -4.57 3.80 20.48
C ALA A 62 -4.65 2.65 21.50
N PRO A 63 -5.74 2.53 22.28
CA PRO A 63 -6.43 3.56 23.03
C PRO A 63 -6.27 3.36 24.56
N GLY A 64 -6.22 4.46 25.32
CA GLY A 64 -6.35 4.47 26.78
C GLY A 64 -7.48 5.42 27.16
N VAL A 65 -8.28 5.06 28.16
CA VAL A 65 -9.51 5.78 28.54
C VAL A 65 -9.19 6.96 29.45
N ALA A 66 -9.53 8.17 29.02
CA ALA A 66 -9.87 9.32 29.87
C ALA A 66 -10.64 10.34 29.01
N ALA A 67 -11.74 10.89 29.53
CA ALA A 67 -12.53 11.90 28.85
C ALA A 67 -11.87 13.29 28.94
N SER A 68 -12.14 14.15 27.97
CA SER A 68 -11.84 15.59 28.06
C SER A 68 -13.14 16.38 28.01
N GLU A 69 -13.51 16.99 29.13
CA GLU A 69 -14.55 18.03 29.17
C GLU A 69 -14.02 19.36 28.61
N GLY A 70 -14.91 20.31 28.37
CA GLY A 70 -14.55 21.73 28.27
C GLY A 70 -14.26 22.27 26.86
N CYS A 71 -15.31 22.80 26.21
CA CYS A 71 -15.18 23.83 25.17
C CYS A 71 -15.22 25.21 25.87
N PRO A 72 -14.57 26.24 25.30
CA PRO A 72 -15.41 27.33 24.77
C PRO A 72 -14.99 27.85 23.38
N ARG A 73 -15.91 28.61 22.77
CA ARG A 73 -15.85 29.21 21.43
C ARG A 73 -15.48 30.70 21.48
N ARG A 74 -15.33 31.30 20.27
CA ARG A 74 -15.35 32.76 19.91
C ARG A 74 -13.95 33.43 19.91
N LEU A 75 -13.64 34.45 19.10
CA LEU A 75 -14.36 35.15 17.99
C LEU A 75 -13.34 35.99 17.15
N GLY A 76 -13.64 36.27 15.87
CA GLY A 76 -13.04 37.38 15.08
C GLY A 76 -11.55 37.26 14.71
N GLY A 77 -11.03 37.92 13.67
CA GLY A 77 -11.63 38.74 12.62
C GLY A 77 -10.63 38.91 11.45
N ALA A 78 -11.09 39.40 10.30
CA ALA A 78 -10.22 39.62 9.12
C ALA A 78 -9.61 41.03 9.14
N LEU A 79 -8.36 41.17 8.67
CA LEU A 79 -7.75 42.46 8.36
C LEU A 79 -6.98 42.42 7.03
N VAL A 80 -7.38 43.31 6.13
CA VAL A 80 -6.67 43.66 4.89
C VAL A 80 -5.81 44.89 5.17
N GLY A 81 -4.59 44.95 4.63
CA GLY A 81 -3.68 46.11 4.69
C GLY A 81 -3.34 46.64 3.29
N PRO A 82 -3.14 47.97 3.10
CA PRO A 82 -3.38 48.60 1.80
C PRO A 82 -2.13 48.96 0.96
N ARG A 83 -2.38 49.42 -0.27
CA ARG A 83 -1.38 49.95 -1.21
C ARG A 83 -0.97 51.39 -0.90
N GLY A 84 0.32 51.66 -0.98
CA GLY A 84 0.88 52.74 -1.81
C GLY A 84 1.15 54.11 -1.16
N GLN A 85 2.36 54.64 -1.45
CA GLN A 85 2.59 56.06 -1.74
C GLN A 85 3.91 56.24 -2.51
N ARG A 86 4.01 57.33 -3.28
CA ARG A 86 5.15 57.67 -4.16
C ARG A 86 6.03 58.77 -3.55
N ARG A 87 7.32 58.80 -3.92
CA ARG A 87 8.28 59.94 -4.00
C ARG A 87 9.56 59.38 -4.68
N ALA A 88 10.41 60.12 -5.39
CA ALA A 88 10.28 61.31 -6.23
C ALA A 88 11.49 61.27 -7.21
N LEU A 89 11.47 62.03 -8.32
CA LEU A 89 12.56 62.08 -9.32
C LEU A 89 13.60 63.15 -8.97
N ASP A 90 14.85 62.97 -9.41
CA ASP A 90 15.61 63.97 -10.19
C ASP A 90 16.87 63.33 -10.86
N PRO A 91 17.55 63.99 -11.83
CA PRO A 91 18.17 63.31 -12.97
C PRO A 91 19.66 63.63 -13.20
N GLY A 92 20.25 63.03 -14.25
CA GLY A 92 21.51 63.53 -14.84
C GLY A 92 22.34 62.47 -15.59
N GLY A 93 22.88 62.84 -16.75
CA GLY A 93 23.87 62.04 -17.51
C GLY A 93 23.37 61.53 -18.86
N GLY A 94 23.65 62.26 -19.95
CA GLY A 94 23.29 61.88 -21.32
C GLY A 94 24.35 61.06 -22.05
N GLY A 95 24.04 60.56 -23.26
CA GLY A 95 25.01 59.80 -24.07
C GLY A 95 24.48 59.06 -25.30
N LEU A 96 23.93 59.80 -26.28
CA LEU A 96 23.90 59.58 -27.75
C LEU A 96 23.65 58.18 -28.40
N ALA A 97 22.97 58.23 -29.56
CA ALA A 97 22.61 57.10 -30.46
C ALA A 97 23.82 56.55 -31.27
N HIS A 98 23.80 55.53 -32.15
CA HIS A 98 22.81 54.72 -32.92
C HIS A 98 23.59 53.45 -33.45
N PRO A 99 23.17 52.65 -34.47
CA PRO A 99 21.92 51.91 -34.70
C PRO A 99 22.12 50.39 -35.05
N GLY A 100 21.04 49.60 -35.05
CA GLY A 100 20.83 48.49 -36.01
C GLY A 100 21.49 47.10 -35.80
N ALA A 101 20.66 46.10 -35.46
CA ALA A 101 20.85 44.68 -35.83
C ALA A 101 19.48 43.94 -35.90
N ASP A 102 19.25 43.17 -36.96
CA ASP A 102 17.98 42.46 -37.28
C ASP A 102 17.73 41.24 -36.35
N PRO A 103 16.50 40.94 -35.91
CA PRO A 103 16.25 39.90 -34.91
C PRO A 103 16.01 38.53 -35.56
N ARG A 104 17.09 37.79 -35.87
CA ARG A 104 17.03 36.38 -36.28
C ARG A 104 18.02 35.48 -35.54
N VAL A 105 18.02 35.54 -34.22
CA VAL A 105 18.56 34.44 -33.41
C VAL A 105 17.56 33.30 -33.46
N ALA A 106 17.77 32.36 -34.40
CA ALA A 106 17.18 31.04 -34.29
C ALA A 106 17.60 30.45 -32.92
N PRO A 107 16.67 29.91 -32.10
CA PRO A 107 17.04 29.33 -30.82
C PRO A 107 18.04 28.20 -31.07
N SER A 108 19.19 28.26 -30.42
CA SER A 108 20.26 27.29 -30.64
C SER A 108 19.76 25.87 -30.39
N LEU A 109 20.32 24.88 -31.10
CA LEU A 109 20.02 23.46 -30.84
C LEU A 109 20.26 23.04 -29.37
N ALA A 110 21.05 23.80 -28.60
CA ALA A 110 21.30 23.59 -27.18
C ALA A 110 20.15 24.04 -26.26
N THR A 111 19.19 24.83 -26.74
CA THR A 111 18.02 25.30 -25.95
C THR A 111 16.79 24.41 -26.14
N ALA A 112 16.83 23.46 -27.09
CA ALA A 112 15.86 22.37 -27.19
C ALA A 112 16.15 21.25 -26.15
N ILE A 113 16.31 21.62 -24.88
CA ILE A 113 16.23 20.65 -23.78
C ILE A 113 14.78 20.16 -23.78
N ALA A 114 14.55 18.97 -24.35
CA ALA A 114 13.21 18.40 -24.43
C ALA A 114 12.57 18.39 -23.02
N SER A 115 11.46 19.11 -22.85
CA SER A 115 10.82 19.39 -21.55
C SER A 115 10.59 18.10 -20.75
N SER A 116 11.54 17.77 -19.87
CA SER A 116 11.58 16.48 -19.19
C SER A 116 10.60 16.51 -18.01
N SER A 117 9.45 15.87 -18.19
CA SER A 117 8.39 15.81 -17.19
C SER A 117 8.66 14.67 -16.22
N THR A 118 8.62 14.96 -14.92
CA THR A 118 8.75 13.94 -13.86
C THR A 118 7.45 13.80 -13.08
N PHE A 119 6.96 12.57 -12.94
CA PHE A 119 5.73 12.24 -12.24
C PHE A 119 5.99 11.34 -11.03
N LEU A 120 5.31 11.60 -9.92
CA LEU A 120 5.11 10.66 -8.84
C LEU A 120 3.88 9.81 -9.17
N LEU A 121 4.08 8.51 -9.36
CA LEU A 121 3.03 7.51 -9.56
C LEU A 121 2.75 6.75 -8.26
N VAL A 122 1.48 6.57 -7.91
CA VAL A 122 1.05 5.61 -6.87
C VAL A 122 0.49 4.37 -7.57
N LEU A 123 1.01 3.19 -7.22
CA LEU A 123 0.64 1.92 -7.85
C LEU A 123 0.11 0.91 -6.84
N ALA A 124 -0.82 0.09 -7.31
CA ALA A 124 -1.24 -1.16 -6.67
C ALA A 124 -0.91 -2.35 -7.60
N TYR A 125 -0.54 -3.49 -7.03
CA TYR A 125 -0.33 -4.73 -7.79
C TYR A 125 -0.50 -6.00 -6.95
N ASP A 126 -1.01 -7.06 -7.60
CA ASP A 126 -0.88 -8.45 -7.15
C ASP A 126 0.52 -8.93 -7.57
N GLY A 127 1.36 -9.26 -6.58
CA GLY A 127 2.74 -9.69 -6.79
C GLY A 127 2.90 -11.17 -7.10
N THR A 128 1.83 -11.97 -7.06
CA THR A 128 1.87 -13.44 -7.17
C THR A 128 2.65 -13.90 -8.41
N ASP A 129 2.30 -13.36 -9.56
CA ASP A 129 2.78 -13.80 -10.88
C ASP A 129 4.00 -12.98 -11.37
N TYR A 130 4.81 -12.49 -10.43
CA TYR A 130 5.97 -11.61 -10.66
C TYR A 130 7.21 -12.02 -9.84
N ARG A 131 8.39 -11.94 -10.46
CA ARG A 131 9.70 -12.08 -9.79
C ARG A 131 10.13 -10.80 -9.04
N GLY A 132 9.15 -10.13 -8.43
CA GLY A 132 9.30 -8.93 -7.60
C GLY A 132 9.25 -7.63 -8.40
N TRP A 133 9.63 -6.54 -7.74
CA TRP A 133 9.61 -5.21 -8.35
C TRP A 133 10.69 -5.05 -9.43
N GLN A 134 11.94 -5.28 -9.06
CA GLN A 134 13.13 -4.85 -9.81
C GLN A 134 13.31 -5.65 -11.11
N ILE A 135 13.54 -4.96 -12.24
CA ILE A 135 13.89 -5.58 -13.52
C ILE A 135 15.10 -6.52 -13.33
N GLN A 136 14.97 -7.73 -13.86
CA GLN A 136 15.95 -8.81 -13.92
C GLN A 136 15.90 -9.42 -15.34
N PRO A 137 16.99 -10.02 -15.84
CA PRO A 137 16.96 -10.81 -17.07
C PRO A 137 15.88 -11.90 -17.01
N ASP A 138 15.21 -12.14 -18.14
CA ASP A 138 14.30 -13.27 -18.40
C ASP A 138 13.14 -13.45 -17.38
N ALA A 139 12.80 -12.37 -16.66
CA ALA A 139 11.86 -12.40 -15.55
C ALA A 139 10.77 -11.34 -15.68
N ARG A 140 9.50 -11.78 -15.60
CA ARG A 140 8.34 -10.88 -15.47
C ARG A 140 8.41 -10.14 -14.13
N THR A 141 8.56 -8.81 -14.20
CA THR A 141 8.78 -7.94 -13.04
C THR A 141 7.86 -6.72 -13.11
N VAL A 142 7.46 -6.17 -11.96
CA VAL A 142 6.50 -5.04 -11.93
C VAL A 142 7.10 -3.77 -12.54
N GLN A 143 8.39 -3.49 -12.30
CA GLN A 143 9.09 -2.38 -12.92
C GLN A 143 9.26 -2.60 -14.44
N GLY A 144 9.42 -3.85 -14.90
CA GLY A 144 9.50 -4.19 -16.32
C GLY A 144 8.22 -3.81 -17.05
N VAL A 145 7.07 -4.38 -16.64
CA VAL A 145 5.79 -4.09 -17.29
C VAL A 145 5.39 -2.61 -17.20
N LEU A 146 5.77 -1.91 -16.11
CA LEU A 146 5.56 -0.47 -15.97
C LEU A 146 6.45 0.37 -16.88
N ARG A 147 7.74 0.02 -17.01
CA ARG A 147 8.67 0.66 -17.95
C ARG A 147 8.19 0.46 -19.39
N ASP A 148 7.76 -0.75 -19.74
CA ASP A 148 7.37 -1.09 -21.11
C ASP A 148 6.03 -0.43 -21.50
N ALA A 149 5.11 -0.28 -20.54
CA ALA A 149 3.93 0.60 -20.68
C ALA A 149 4.32 2.07 -20.84
N ALA A 150 5.26 2.59 -20.04
CA ALA A 150 5.71 3.98 -20.11
C ALA A 150 6.47 4.30 -21.41
N ARG A 151 7.23 3.33 -21.95
CA ARG A 151 7.95 3.46 -23.23
C ARG A 151 7.04 3.64 -24.45
N ARG A 152 5.77 3.23 -24.35
CA ARG A 152 4.74 3.54 -25.36
C ARG A 152 4.28 5.00 -25.32
N LEU A 153 4.58 5.74 -24.25
CA LEU A 153 4.28 7.18 -24.13
C LEU A 153 5.44 8.04 -24.64
N ALA A 154 6.68 7.63 -24.31
CA ALA A 154 7.93 8.18 -24.81
C ALA A 154 9.07 7.16 -24.64
N ALA A 155 9.90 6.95 -25.66
CA ALA A 155 10.88 5.84 -25.68
C ALA A 155 11.99 5.96 -24.60
N ASP A 156 12.27 7.17 -24.14
CA ASP A 156 13.27 7.52 -23.12
C ASP A 156 12.80 7.24 -21.68
N ALA A 157 11.52 6.88 -21.48
CA ALA A 157 10.88 6.81 -20.17
C ALA A 157 11.68 5.98 -19.12
N ARG A 158 11.98 6.62 -17.99
CA ARG A 158 12.74 6.05 -16.86
C ARG A 158 11.82 5.87 -15.65
N VAL A 159 11.91 4.70 -14.98
CA VAL A 159 11.04 4.33 -13.86
C VAL A 159 11.86 3.89 -12.65
N THR A 160 11.74 4.60 -11.52
CA THR A 160 12.42 4.29 -10.26
C THR A 160 11.42 4.05 -9.14
N GLY A 161 11.41 2.84 -8.58
CA GLY A 161 10.49 2.46 -7.50
C GLY A 161 11.03 2.75 -6.10
N ALA A 162 10.15 3.23 -5.21
CA ALA A 162 10.48 3.54 -3.82
C ALA A 162 10.85 2.31 -2.99
N SER A 163 10.24 1.16 -3.28
CA SER A 163 10.56 -0.11 -2.64
C SER A 163 10.79 -1.22 -3.66
N ARG A 164 11.88 -1.96 -3.47
CA ARG A 164 12.08 -3.25 -4.14
C ARG A 164 11.36 -4.31 -3.29
N THR A 165 10.20 -4.74 -3.76
CA THR A 165 9.47 -5.87 -3.17
C THR A 165 10.00 -7.19 -3.74
N ASP A 166 10.06 -8.22 -2.89
CA ASP A 166 10.49 -9.56 -3.28
C ASP A 166 9.48 -10.20 -4.25
N ALA A 167 9.85 -11.33 -4.88
CA ALA A 167 8.91 -12.14 -5.67
C ALA A 167 7.71 -12.59 -4.82
N GLY A 168 6.50 -12.51 -5.37
CA GLY A 168 5.26 -12.84 -4.67
C GLY A 168 4.73 -11.79 -3.67
N VAL A 169 5.42 -10.67 -3.45
CA VAL A 169 5.01 -9.61 -2.51
C VAL A 169 4.12 -8.57 -3.20
N HIS A 170 2.98 -8.24 -2.60
CA HIS A 170 1.98 -7.32 -3.16
C HIS A 170 2.24 -5.84 -2.81
N ALA A 171 1.52 -4.93 -3.45
CA ALA A 171 1.41 -3.55 -2.99
C ALA A 171 0.01 -2.96 -3.20
N LEU A 172 -0.44 -2.15 -2.24
CA LEU A 172 -1.63 -1.30 -2.39
C LEU A 172 -1.26 0.15 -2.75
N ARG A 173 -0.10 0.63 -2.27
CA ARG A 173 0.42 1.98 -2.54
C ARG A 173 1.96 1.96 -2.61
N GLN A 174 2.49 1.21 -3.57
CA GLN A 174 3.85 1.45 -4.06
C GLN A 174 3.93 2.86 -4.63
N VAL A 175 5.11 3.48 -4.57
CA VAL A 175 5.36 4.75 -5.27
C VAL A 175 6.54 4.57 -6.23
N ALA A 176 6.45 5.16 -7.41
CA ALA A 176 7.54 5.24 -8.37
C ALA A 176 7.65 6.66 -8.93
N SER A 177 8.86 7.08 -9.28
CA SER A 177 9.04 8.22 -10.16
C SER A 177 9.11 7.74 -11.61
N LEU A 178 8.48 8.50 -12.49
CA LEU A 178 8.48 8.32 -13.94
C LEU A 178 8.97 9.62 -14.57
N THR A 179 10.10 9.58 -15.28
CA THR A 179 10.64 10.74 -16.02
C THR A 179 10.63 10.43 -17.51
N LEU A 180 10.18 11.37 -18.34
CA LEU A 180 10.06 11.22 -19.79
C LEU A 180 10.06 12.57 -20.54
N SER A 181 10.57 12.59 -21.76
CA SER A 181 10.75 13.79 -22.59
C SER A 181 9.49 14.17 -23.37
N ARG A 182 8.36 14.35 -22.65
CA ARG A 182 7.06 14.72 -23.22
C ARG A 182 6.15 15.32 -22.16
N GLU A 183 5.55 16.46 -22.47
CA GLU A 183 4.58 17.11 -21.61
C GLU A 183 3.25 16.35 -21.63
N LEU A 184 2.78 15.93 -20.44
CA LEU A 184 1.54 15.18 -20.25
C LEU A 184 0.87 15.62 -18.95
N THR A 185 -0.46 15.79 -18.94
CA THR A 185 -1.15 15.99 -17.66
C THR A 185 -1.15 14.70 -16.84
N PRO A 186 -1.11 14.75 -15.49
CA PRO A 186 -1.14 13.54 -14.65
C PRO A 186 -2.35 12.63 -14.93
N ARG A 187 -3.50 13.21 -15.34
CA ARG A 187 -4.70 12.44 -15.74
C ARG A 187 -4.44 11.59 -16.99
N VAL A 188 -3.74 12.14 -17.98
CA VAL A 188 -3.37 11.40 -19.21
C VAL A 188 -2.38 10.29 -18.88
N VAL A 189 -1.38 10.54 -18.02
CA VAL A 189 -0.42 9.52 -17.56
C VAL A 189 -1.15 8.33 -16.90
N VAL A 190 -2.08 8.58 -15.98
CA VAL A 190 -2.88 7.50 -15.35
C VAL A 190 -3.69 6.71 -16.38
N ARG A 191 -4.37 7.38 -17.31
CA ARG A 191 -5.21 6.72 -18.33
C ARG A 191 -4.37 5.88 -19.28
N ALA A 192 -3.29 6.44 -19.82
CA ALA A 192 -2.49 5.80 -20.86
C ALA A 192 -1.65 4.61 -20.34
N LEU A 193 -1.10 4.71 -19.11
CA LEU A 193 -0.44 3.58 -18.47
C LEU A 193 -1.44 2.45 -18.18
N ASN A 194 -2.61 2.75 -17.60
CA ASN A 194 -3.59 1.69 -17.28
C ASN A 194 -4.23 1.03 -18.52
N ALA A 195 -4.23 1.71 -19.68
CA ALA A 195 -4.69 1.12 -20.94
C ALA A 195 -3.75 0.03 -21.48
N THR A 196 -2.48 0.00 -21.04
CA THR A 196 -1.46 -0.94 -21.53
C THR A 196 -0.95 -1.90 -20.45
N LEU A 197 -1.06 -1.53 -19.17
CA LEU A 197 -0.66 -2.38 -18.05
C LEU A 197 -1.53 -3.65 -17.93
N PRO A 198 -0.94 -4.80 -17.55
CA PRO A 198 -1.68 -6.02 -17.25
C PRO A 198 -2.61 -5.84 -16.04
N ARG A 199 -3.69 -6.63 -15.95
CA ARG A 199 -4.77 -6.46 -14.95
C ARG A 199 -4.30 -6.47 -13.48
N ASP A 200 -3.16 -7.13 -13.23
CA ASP A 200 -2.52 -7.31 -11.94
C ASP A 200 -1.63 -6.12 -11.52
N VAL A 201 -1.44 -5.10 -12.36
CA VAL A 201 -0.71 -3.85 -12.04
C VAL A 201 -1.53 -2.63 -12.46
N ARG A 202 -1.78 -1.69 -11.54
CA ARG A 202 -2.59 -0.50 -11.81
C ARG A 202 -1.99 0.77 -11.21
N VAL A 203 -1.87 1.82 -12.02
CA VAL A 203 -1.57 3.18 -11.54
C VAL A 203 -2.86 3.75 -10.96
N ARG A 204 -2.85 4.12 -9.68
CA ARG A 204 -4.01 4.64 -8.93
C ARG A 204 -4.08 6.15 -8.99
N GLU A 205 -2.93 6.80 -8.87
CA GLU A 205 -2.77 8.26 -8.85
C GLU A 205 -1.47 8.60 -9.59
N ALA A 206 -1.44 9.75 -10.26
CA ALA A 206 -0.21 10.42 -10.69
C ALA A 206 -0.25 11.86 -10.22
N ARG A 207 0.91 12.42 -9.92
CA ARG A 207 1.14 13.84 -9.66
C ARG A 207 2.38 14.28 -10.41
N GLU A 208 2.39 15.50 -10.90
CA GLU A 208 3.63 16.12 -11.32
C GLU A 208 4.54 16.30 -10.09
N ALA A 209 5.85 16.17 -10.31
CA ALA A 209 6.88 16.28 -9.30
C ALA A 209 8.03 17.11 -9.85
N ARG A 210 8.83 17.71 -8.96
CA ARG A 210 10.04 18.43 -9.35
C ARG A 210 10.92 17.58 -10.26
N HIS A 211 11.66 18.24 -11.15
CA HIS A 211 12.69 17.62 -11.98
C HIS A 211 13.59 16.69 -11.13
N GLU A 212 13.94 15.53 -11.67
CA GLU A 212 14.76 14.50 -10.99
C GLU A 212 14.22 13.97 -9.64
N PHE A 213 12.91 14.11 -9.36
CA PHE A 213 12.32 13.45 -8.19
C PHE A 213 12.60 11.94 -8.19
N ASP A 214 13.27 11.46 -7.15
CA ASP A 214 13.59 10.06 -6.94
C ASP A 214 12.72 9.48 -5.82
N ALA A 215 11.78 8.63 -6.21
CA ALA A 215 10.83 8.02 -5.27
C ALA A 215 11.51 7.14 -4.20
N ARG A 216 12.74 6.64 -4.43
CA ARG A 216 13.49 5.85 -3.44
C ARG A 216 14.24 6.75 -2.48
N ARG A 217 14.99 7.74 -2.97
CA ARG A 217 15.80 8.64 -2.13
C ARG A 217 14.96 9.59 -1.28
N ALA A 218 13.80 10.04 -1.80
CA ALA A 218 12.92 10.95 -1.06
C ALA A 218 12.00 10.24 -0.02
N ALA A 219 12.02 8.91 0.05
CA ALA A 219 11.12 8.16 0.95
C ALA A 219 11.59 8.23 2.42
N LEU A 220 10.77 8.81 3.30
CA LEU A 220 11.01 8.89 4.74
C LEU A 220 10.68 7.61 5.50
N GLY A 221 9.98 6.66 4.87
CA GLY A 221 9.50 5.47 5.55
C GLY A 221 8.59 4.59 4.73
N LYS A 222 8.41 3.35 5.21
CA LYS A 222 7.52 2.36 4.60
C LYS A 222 6.59 1.79 5.66
N ARG A 223 5.40 1.37 5.23
CA ARG A 223 4.46 0.56 6.00
C ARG A 223 4.14 -0.70 5.21
N TYR A 224 4.27 -1.85 5.86
CA TYR A 224 3.81 -3.13 5.36
C TYR A 224 2.72 -3.68 6.28
N ALA A 225 1.82 -4.48 5.70
CA ALA A 225 0.99 -5.40 6.43
C ALA A 225 1.34 -6.82 6.00
N TYR A 226 1.38 -7.74 6.95
CA TYR A 226 1.49 -9.17 6.70
C TYR A 226 0.20 -9.85 7.17
N LEU A 227 -0.48 -10.58 6.29
CA LEU A 227 -1.72 -11.29 6.59
C LEU A 227 -1.46 -12.78 6.82
N ILE A 228 -2.04 -13.30 7.90
CA ILE A 228 -2.02 -14.71 8.28
C ILE A 228 -3.47 -15.21 8.30
N ASP A 229 -3.73 -16.27 7.53
CA ASP A 229 -4.91 -17.10 7.66
C ASP A 229 -4.65 -18.10 8.80
N ASN A 230 -5.29 -17.87 9.95
CA ASN A 230 -5.20 -18.70 11.14
C ASN A 230 -6.53 -19.43 11.40
N GLY A 231 -7.20 -19.86 10.33
CA GLY A 231 -8.33 -20.79 10.40
C GLY A 231 -7.86 -22.22 10.64
N ALA A 232 -8.78 -23.11 11.03
CA ALA A 232 -8.49 -24.55 11.10
C ALA A 232 -8.34 -25.19 9.71
N VAL A 233 -9.03 -24.63 8.70
CA VAL A 233 -8.97 -25.02 7.29
C VAL A 233 -8.56 -23.78 6.48
N PRO A 234 -7.63 -23.88 5.51
CA PRO A 234 -7.21 -22.74 4.69
C PRO A 234 -8.36 -22.18 3.85
N ASN A 235 -8.49 -20.85 3.79
CA ASN A 235 -9.44 -20.19 2.90
C ASN A 235 -8.84 -20.08 1.48
N PRO A 236 -9.40 -20.74 0.45
CA PRO A 236 -8.85 -20.73 -0.90
C PRO A 236 -8.82 -19.32 -1.52
N LEU A 237 -9.73 -18.42 -1.12
CA LEU A 237 -9.78 -17.03 -1.59
C LEU A 237 -8.66 -16.15 -1.01
N LEU A 238 -7.98 -16.62 0.04
CA LEU A 238 -6.84 -15.93 0.65
C LEU A 238 -5.49 -16.56 0.29
N SER A 239 -5.47 -17.68 -0.46
CA SER A 239 -4.25 -18.40 -0.85
C SER A 239 -3.16 -17.52 -1.51
N ARG A 240 -3.58 -16.53 -2.31
CA ARG A 240 -2.69 -15.53 -2.94
C ARG A 240 -2.27 -14.37 -2.03
N TYR A 241 -2.93 -14.16 -0.88
CA TYR A 241 -2.83 -12.90 -0.11
C TYR A 241 -2.55 -13.08 1.39
N ALA A 242 -2.48 -14.33 1.86
CA ALA A 242 -2.24 -14.67 3.26
C ALA A 242 -1.35 -15.91 3.37
N TRP A 243 -0.55 -15.97 4.43
CA TRP A 243 0.08 -17.23 4.83
C TRP A 243 -0.90 -18.02 5.70
N HIS A 244 -1.29 -19.22 5.27
CA HIS A 244 -2.02 -20.13 6.14
C HIS A 244 -1.10 -20.73 7.21
N VAL A 245 -1.48 -20.54 8.47
CA VAL A 245 -0.81 -21.06 9.66
C VAL A 245 -1.86 -21.87 10.45
N PRO A 246 -1.86 -23.20 10.35
CA PRO A 246 -2.73 -24.05 11.15
C PRO A 246 -2.31 -24.04 12.62
N GLY A 247 -3.24 -24.40 13.49
CA GLY A 247 -3.07 -24.38 14.96
C GLY A 247 -3.33 -23.00 15.57
N ALA A 248 -3.57 -22.95 16.88
CA ALA A 248 -3.78 -21.69 17.59
C ALA A 248 -2.47 -20.87 17.65
N LEU A 249 -2.56 -19.55 17.41
CA LEU A 249 -1.47 -18.61 17.69
C LEU A 249 -1.72 -17.80 18.97
N ASP A 250 -0.77 -17.77 19.90
CA ASP A 250 -0.75 -16.78 20.99
C ASP A 250 -0.31 -15.41 20.46
N VAL A 251 -1.29 -14.61 20.05
CA VAL A 251 -1.12 -13.22 19.63
C VAL A 251 -0.60 -12.33 20.77
N GLY A 252 -0.78 -12.72 22.03
CA GLY A 252 -0.18 -12.08 23.20
C GLY A 252 1.35 -12.27 23.21
N ALA A 253 1.84 -13.51 23.12
CA ALA A 253 3.26 -13.80 22.99
C ALA A 253 3.89 -13.13 21.76
N MET A 254 3.23 -13.17 20.60
CA MET A 254 3.70 -12.46 19.39
C MET A 254 3.87 -10.94 19.62
N ARG A 255 2.97 -10.31 20.41
CA ARG A 255 3.08 -8.89 20.75
C ARG A 255 4.23 -8.62 21.72
N ARG A 256 4.40 -9.46 22.76
CA ARG A 256 5.51 -9.36 23.71
C ARG A 256 6.85 -9.44 22.97
N ALA A 257 7.02 -10.44 22.12
CA ALA A 257 8.25 -10.65 21.34
C ALA A 257 8.59 -9.53 20.35
N LEU A 258 7.59 -8.89 19.74
CA LEU A 258 7.80 -7.78 18.79
C LEU A 258 7.92 -6.41 19.45
N ALA A 259 7.54 -6.24 20.72
CA ALA A 259 7.61 -4.98 21.43
C ALA A 259 9.05 -4.43 21.60
N PRO A 260 10.06 -5.20 22.07
CA PRO A 260 11.40 -4.69 22.31
C PRO A 260 12.21 -4.41 21.04
N LEU A 261 11.70 -4.81 19.86
CA LEU A 261 12.31 -4.58 18.55
C LEU A 261 11.89 -3.22 17.94
N ARG A 262 11.13 -2.39 18.67
CA ARG A 262 10.82 -1.02 18.23
C ARG A 262 11.97 -0.06 18.56
N GLY A 263 12.15 0.97 17.75
CA GLY A 263 13.26 1.92 17.85
C GLY A 263 14.39 1.64 16.87
N ARG A 264 15.56 2.25 17.13
CA ARG A 264 16.73 2.20 16.25
C ARG A 264 17.69 1.08 16.69
N HIS A 265 17.78 0.01 15.90
CA HIS A 265 18.61 -1.17 16.18
C HIS A 265 19.33 -1.68 14.93
N ASP A 266 20.35 -2.51 15.11
CA ASP A 266 20.94 -3.33 14.05
C ASP A 266 20.00 -4.50 13.72
N PHE A 267 19.46 -4.54 12.50
CA PHE A 267 18.58 -5.63 12.06
C PHE A 267 19.30 -6.68 11.19
N GLY A 268 20.62 -6.80 11.29
CA GLY A 268 21.46 -7.77 10.58
C GLY A 268 20.97 -9.22 10.73
N ALA A 269 20.59 -9.63 11.95
CA ALA A 269 19.99 -10.94 12.22
C ALA A 269 18.67 -11.20 11.46
N PHE A 270 17.98 -10.14 11.04
CA PHE A 270 16.75 -10.24 10.24
C PHE A 270 17.00 -9.96 8.76
N CYS A 271 18.24 -9.81 8.29
CA CYS A 271 18.59 -9.72 6.88
C CYS A 271 18.88 -11.10 6.28
N ALA A 272 18.30 -11.45 5.12
CA ALA A 272 18.63 -12.70 4.43
C ALA A 272 20.00 -12.70 3.73
N ALA A 273 20.63 -11.54 3.59
CA ALA A 273 22.00 -11.41 3.09
C ALA A 273 22.77 -10.40 3.98
N PRO A 274 23.30 -10.84 5.14
CA PRO A 274 24.20 -10.04 5.97
C PRO A 274 25.36 -9.47 5.13
N GLY A 275 25.86 -8.29 5.49
CA GLY A 275 26.94 -7.60 4.75
C GLY A 275 26.54 -6.93 3.42
N ARG A 276 25.44 -7.34 2.75
CA ARG A 276 24.99 -6.69 1.50
C ARG A 276 24.42 -5.28 1.71
N ALA A 277 23.95 -4.97 2.92
CA ALA A 277 23.54 -3.63 3.30
C ALA A 277 24.71 -2.88 3.92
N LYS A 278 25.10 -1.72 3.36
CA LYS A 278 26.18 -0.87 3.90
C LYS A 278 25.93 -0.38 5.34
N ASP A 279 24.67 -0.33 5.77
CA ASP A 279 24.28 0.03 7.12
C ASP A 279 23.00 -0.77 7.51
N PRO A 280 23.09 -1.72 8.46
CA PRO A 280 21.97 -2.53 8.90
C PRO A 280 21.06 -1.83 9.93
N MET A 281 21.42 -0.64 10.41
CA MET A 281 20.63 0.11 11.39
C MET A 281 19.28 0.52 10.80
N CYS A 282 18.15 0.18 11.43
CA CYS A 282 16.83 0.64 11.00
C CYS A 282 16.06 1.24 12.19
N ASP A 283 15.26 2.29 11.95
CA ASP A 283 14.31 2.86 12.90
C ASP A 283 12.93 2.20 12.70
N VAL A 284 12.63 1.18 13.51
CA VAL A 284 11.35 0.48 13.48
C VAL A 284 10.34 1.21 14.38
N ARG A 285 9.53 2.03 13.73
CA ARG A 285 8.56 2.95 14.36
C ARG A 285 7.30 2.26 14.89
N ALA A 286 6.94 1.11 14.32
CA ALA A 286 5.75 0.37 14.71
C ALA A 286 5.85 -1.12 14.34
N LEU A 287 5.51 -1.97 15.30
CA LEU A 287 5.28 -3.41 15.16
C LEU A 287 4.01 -3.74 15.95
N HIS A 288 2.90 -4.06 15.28
CA HIS A 288 1.64 -4.40 15.93
C HIS A 288 1.08 -5.71 15.39
N VAL A 289 0.50 -6.52 16.27
CA VAL A 289 -0.23 -7.74 15.90
C VAL A 289 -1.70 -7.57 16.25
N VAL A 290 -2.58 -7.73 15.27
CA VAL A 290 -4.04 -7.58 15.41
C VAL A 290 -4.71 -8.90 15.02
N ARG A 291 -5.68 -9.36 15.83
CA ARG A 291 -6.54 -10.51 15.49
C ARG A 291 -7.97 -10.03 15.20
N ARG A 292 -8.57 -10.62 14.17
CA ARG A 292 -10.00 -10.51 13.83
C ARG A 292 -10.47 -11.90 13.41
N ARG A 293 -11.25 -12.57 14.28
CA ARG A 293 -11.63 -13.98 14.10
C ARG A 293 -10.39 -14.86 13.83
N ASP A 294 -10.45 -15.63 12.76
CA ASP A 294 -9.43 -16.52 12.18
C ASP A 294 -8.35 -15.79 11.36
N ARG A 295 -8.25 -14.46 11.45
CA ARG A 295 -7.23 -13.66 10.73
C ARG A 295 -6.33 -12.95 11.73
N VAL A 296 -5.02 -13.06 11.50
CA VAL A 296 -3.99 -12.31 12.24
C VAL A 296 -3.24 -11.43 11.25
N ALA A 297 -3.04 -10.17 11.60
CA ALA A 297 -2.27 -9.23 10.79
C ALA A 297 -1.09 -8.66 11.60
N VAL A 298 0.11 -8.69 11.01
CA VAL A 298 1.29 -8.01 11.54
C VAL A 298 1.51 -6.72 10.74
N LEU A 299 1.42 -5.59 11.42
CA LEU A 299 1.70 -4.26 10.88
C LEU A 299 3.14 -3.87 11.19
N LEU A 300 3.92 -3.53 10.16
CA LEU A 300 5.31 -3.12 10.29
C LEU A 300 5.50 -1.73 9.69
N SER A 301 6.14 -0.81 10.42
CA SER A 301 6.59 0.47 9.87
C SER A 301 7.98 0.82 10.33
N ALA A 302 8.81 1.27 9.38
CA ALA A 302 10.18 1.71 9.62
C ALA A 302 10.55 2.88 8.71
N ASP A 303 11.76 3.45 8.88
CA ASP A 303 12.44 4.28 7.88
C ASP A 303 12.77 3.45 6.62
N ARG A 304 13.33 2.26 6.82
CA ARG A 304 13.70 1.30 5.77
C ARG A 304 13.55 -0.14 6.25
N PHE A 305 13.72 -1.07 5.31
CA PHE A 305 13.72 -2.49 5.60
C PHE A 305 14.89 -3.13 4.84
N LEU A 306 15.63 -4.01 5.52
CA LEU A 306 16.67 -4.84 4.89
C LEU A 306 16.05 -5.97 4.06
N HIS A 307 16.89 -6.69 3.30
CA HIS A 307 16.44 -7.78 2.44
C HIS A 307 15.75 -8.89 3.25
N HIS A 308 14.51 -9.22 2.90
CA HIS A 308 13.59 -10.11 3.63
C HIS A 308 13.24 -9.70 5.09
N MET A 309 13.67 -8.54 5.59
CA MET A 309 13.51 -8.14 7.01
C MET A 309 12.08 -8.28 7.55
N ALA A 310 11.09 -7.75 6.83
CA ALA A 310 9.70 -7.84 7.27
C ALA A 310 9.21 -9.30 7.39
N ARG A 311 9.66 -10.19 6.50
CA ARG A 311 9.28 -11.61 6.47
C ARG A 311 10.03 -12.43 7.52
N ASN A 312 11.29 -12.09 7.82
CA ASN A 312 12.07 -12.72 8.88
C ASN A 312 11.52 -12.35 10.28
N LEU A 313 11.12 -11.09 10.48
CA LEU A 313 10.44 -10.64 11.70
C LEU A 313 9.11 -11.37 11.91
N VAL A 314 8.27 -11.45 10.87
CA VAL A 314 6.99 -12.18 10.94
C VAL A 314 7.19 -13.67 11.19
N GLY A 315 8.11 -14.32 10.49
CA GLY A 315 8.36 -15.75 10.65
C GLY A 315 8.86 -16.11 12.06
N SER A 316 9.75 -15.28 12.62
CA SER A 316 10.20 -15.43 14.01
C SER A 316 9.05 -15.18 15.00
N ALA A 317 8.23 -14.16 14.78
CA ALA A 317 7.06 -13.90 15.63
C ALA A 317 6.04 -15.06 15.57
N VAL A 318 5.84 -15.71 14.42
CA VAL A 318 4.96 -16.89 14.30
C VAL A 318 5.54 -18.11 15.02
N ALA A 319 6.87 -18.27 15.10
CA ALA A 319 7.48 -19.32 15.93
C ALA A 319 7.15 -19.12 17.42
N VAL A 320 7.26 -17.89 17.92
CA VAL A 320 6.80 -17.54 19.28
C VAL A 320 5.29 -17.76 19.44
N GLY A 321 4.49 -17.31 18.46
CA GLY A 321 3.04 -17.49 18.50
C GLY A 321 2.59 -18.95 18.52
N ARG A 322 3.42 -19.88 18.04
CA ARG A 322 3.20 -21.34 18.11
C ARG A 322 3.73 -21.99 19.39
N GLY A 323 4.36 -21.23 20.29
CA GLY A 323 5.00 -21.75 21.50
C GLY A 323 6.30 -22.52 21.26
N SER A 324 6.88 -22.50 20.05
CA SER A 324 8.15 -23.19 19.77
C SER A 324 9.39 -22.37 20.18
N ARG A 325 9.19 -21.13 20.64
CA ARG A 325 10.21 -20.19 21.13
C ARG A 325 9.58 -19.26 22.17
N GLU A 326 10.35 -18.90 23.19
CA GLU A 326 9.94 -17.93 24.21
C GLU A 326 9.81 -16.49 23.66
N PRO A 327 8.99 -15.62 24.28
CA PRO A 327 8.81 -14.24 23.82
C PRO A 327 10.12 -13.45 23.68
N ASP A 328 11.05 -13.62 24.60
CA ASP A 328 12.31 -12.85 24.63
C ASP A 328 13.32 -13.31 23.57
N TRP A 329 13.08 -14.45 22.92
CA TRP A 329 13.96 -15.00 21.88
C TRP A 329 14.16 -14.03 20.70
N LEU A 330 13.14 -13.26 20.30
CA LEU A 330 13.30 -12.25 19.24
C LEU A 330 14.32 -11.17 19.61
N ARG A 331 14.45 -10.84 20.90
CA ARG A 331 15.42 -9.86 21.40
C ARG A 331 16.83 -10.45 21.39
N ALA A 332 17.00 -11.67 21.90
CA ALA A 332 18.28 -12.39 21.83
C ALA A 332 18.77 -12.56 20.37
N VAL A 333 17.87 -12.86 19.43
CA VAL A 333 18.17 -12.92 17.99
C VAL A 333 18.65 -11.55 17.47
N LEU A 334 17.97 -10.45 17.83
CA LEU A 334 18.39 -9.09 17.45
C LEU A 334 19.80 -8.78 17.96
N ASP A 335 20.05 -9.00 19.26
CA ASP A 335 21.31 -8.66 19.93
C ASP A 335 22.48 -9.51 19.42
N SER A 336 22.24 -10.78 19.06
CA SER A 336 23.27 -11.69 18.50
C SER A 336 23.74 -11.31 17.09
N ARG A 337 22.95 -10.54 16.33
CA ARG A 337 23.19 -10.15 14.92
C ARG A 337 23.32 -11.32 13.92
N ASP A 338 23.14 -12.57 14.34
CA ASP A 338 23.27 -13.76 13.49
C ASP A 338 21.93 -14.18 12.86
N ARG A 339 21.86 -14.16 11.52
CA ARG A 339 20.68 -14.60 10.77
C ARG A 339 20.34 -16.07 11.00
N ARG A 340 21.30 -16.94 11.31
CA ARG A 340 21.05 -18.38 11.54
C ARG A 340 20.17 -18.63 12.76
N LEU A 341 20.20 -17.71 13.74
CA LEU A 341 19.39 -17.80 14.94
C LEU A 341 17.96 -17.28 14.75
N ALA A 342 17.68 -16.52 13.69
CA ALA A 342 16.33 -16.04 13.37
C ALA A 342 15.46 -17.12 12.70
N GLY A 343 14.14 -17.01 12.86
CA GLY A 343 13.18 -17.99 12.33
C GLY A 343 13.17 -18.12 10.81
N ALA A 344 12.43 -19.12 10.32
CA ALA A 344 12.19 -19.31 8.90
C ALA A 344 11.59 -18.05 8.26
N THR A 345 12.02 -17.70 7.05
CA THR A 345 11.50 -16.54 6.32
C THR A 345 10.01 -16.76 6.01
N ALA A 346 9.12 -15.88 6.48
CA ALA A 346 7.69 -16.03 6.18
C ALA A 346 7.43 -16.00 4.66
N PRO A 347 6.43 -16.76 4.15
CA PRO A 347 6.07 -16.77 2.73
C PRO A 347 5.76 -15.37 2.18
N ALA A 348 6.03 -15.13 0.90
CA ALA A 348 5.95 -13.78 0.32
C ALA A 348 4.50 -13.26 0.19
N GLN A 349 3.56 -14.15 -0.15
CA GLN A 349 2.18 -13.83 -0.50
C GLN A 349 1.36 -13.22 0.65
N GLY A 350 1.79 -13.39 1.91
CA GLY A 350 1.18 -12.69 3.04
C GLY A 350 1.58 -11.21 3.14
N LEU A 351 2.69 -10.79 2.53
CA LEU A 351 3.25 -9.43 2.68
C LEU A 351 2.68 -8.48 1.62
N THR A 352 2.21 -7.31 2.06
CA THR A 352 1.71 -6.23 1.21
C THR A 352 2.32 -4.89 1.61
N LEU A 353 2.90 -4.15 0.65
CA LEU A 353 3.31 -2.75 0.83
C LEU A 353 2.08 -1.84 0.85
N VAL A 354 1.71 -1.33 2.03
CA VAL A 354 0.48 -0.55 2.20
C VAL A 354 0.67 0.96 2.03
N ARG A 355 1.88 1.49 2.29
CA ARG A 355 2.19 2.93 2.13
C ARG A 355 3.70 3.20 2.09
N VAL A 356 4.10 4.11 1.21
CA VAL A 356 5.38 4.84 1.29
C VAL A 356 5.12 6.24 1.87
N ARG A 357 6.02 6.74 2.71
CA ARG A 357 5.97 8.09 3.30
C ARG A 357 6.99 9.01 2.60
N TYR A 358 6.60 10.24 2.38
CA TYR A 358 7.43 11.34 1.86
C TYR A 358 7.33 12.54 2.83
N PRO A 359 8.17 13.58 2.67
CA PRO A 359 7.90 14.89 3.25
C PRO A 359 6.50 15.40 2.85
N ARG A 360 5.96 16.35 3.62
CA ARG A 360 4.71 17.03 3.27
C ARG A 360 4.93 18.06 2.18
#